data_AF-A0A5C6AR85-F1
#
_entry.id   AF-A0A5C6AR85-F1
#
_cell.length_a   1.000
_cell.length_b   1.000
_cell.length_c   1.000
_cell.angle_alpha   90.00
_cell.angle_beta   90.00
_cell.angle_gamma   90.00
#
_symmetry.space_group_name_H-M   'P 1'
#
loop_
_entity.id
_entity.type
_entity.pdbx_description
1 polymer ?
#
loop_
_entity_poly.entity_id
_entity_poly.type
_entity_poly.pdbx_seq_one_letter_code
_entity_poly.pdbx_strand_id
1 'polypeptide(L)'
;MSEKRRQRYQSVLYPLARLPRFCRSELADLVDEEPAGFITKTVNEVVKAGVLETVREDGEIHFEWTHGDPLQLVDQWIDRRIHGDQVKEKPEQERPRERLMRLGAASLSDSELLAILIRVGVVGESAVTGGVKLANRFADELDLIRNYGLPELRTITPAITKASYCQILAALELGKRATEAARARPVEVTKITSTIEATQYCAQKFAYLSGDAVQEEFHIVTLDTKHKPIRTHRITVGTLDSSLVHPREVFRPAIRDAAAAVLLVHNHPSGDPTPSREDHAVTDRLTEAGKLIGIGVLDHIIVARERCQSLREC
;
A
#
# COMPACT_ATOMS: atom_id res chain seq x y z
N MET A 1 8.81 -34.87 -3.00
CA MET A 1 10.04 -34.55 -3.76
C MET A 1 10.92 -33.55 -3.01
N SER A 2 10.36 -32.46 -2.45
CA SER A 2 11.08 -31.51 -1.59
C SER A 2 11.64 -32.15 -0.31
N GLU A 3 10.83 -32.97 0.39
CA GLU A 3 11.23 -33.60 1.66
C GLU A 3 12.44 -34.53 1.54
N LYS A 4 12.45 -35.41 0.52
CA LYS A 4 13.61 -36.27 0.24
C LYS A 4 14.86 -35.48 -0.08
N ARG A 5 14.72 -34.30 -0.70
CA ARG A 5 15.85 -33.42 -1.04
C ARG A 5 16.37 -32.66 0.18
N ARG A 6 15.48 -32.31 1.11
CA ARG A 6 15.81 -31.74 2.44
C ARG A 6 16.66 -32.69 3.24
N GLN A 7 16.16 -33.91 3.45
CA GLN A 7 16.87 -34.95 4.18
C GLN A 7 18.27 -35.19 3.60
N ARG A 8 18.37 -35.16 2.26
CA ARG A 8 19.64 -35.33 1.54
C ARG A 8 20.66 -34.21 1.76
N TYR A 9 20.21 -32.95 1.89
CA TYR A 9 21.13 -31.86 2.22
C TYR A 9 21.48 -31.85 3.72
N GLN A 10 20.53 -32.21 4.58
CA GLN A 10 20.75 -32.33 6.02
C GLN A 10 21.76 -33.43 6.36
N SER A 11 21.70 -34.59 5.69
CA SER A 11 22.66 -35.69 5.90
C SER A 11 24.11 -35.28 5.61
N VAL A 12 24.33 -34.28 4.75
CA VAL A 12 25.65 -33.72 4.47
C VAL A 12 26.00 -32.58 5.42
N LEU A 13 25.11 -31.62 5.64
CA LEU A 13 25.46 -30.35 6.29
C LEU A 13 25.33 -30.36 7.82
N TYR A 14 24.44 -31.18 8.40
CA TYR A 14 24.29 -31.25 9.86
C TYR A 14 25.49 -31.85 10.59
N PRO A 15 26.16 -32.91 10.07
CA PRO A 15 27.42 -33.38 10.66
C PRO A 15 28.50 -32.28 10.64
N LEU A 16 28.61 -31.56 9.52
CA LEU A 16 29.60 -30.48 9.35
C LEU A 16 29.31 -29.26 10.22
N ALA A 17 28.03 -28.93 10.46
CA ALA A 17 27.61 -27.80 11.29
C ALA A 17 27.99 -27.95 12.78
N ARG A 18 28.33 -29.17 13.22
CA ARG A 18 28.80 -29.43 14.59
C ARG A 18 30.28 -29.12 14.79
N LEU A 19 31.01 -28.88 13.70
CA LEU A 19 32.41 -28.53 13.72
C LEU A 19 32.56 -27.02 13.50
N PRO A 20 33.42 -26.34 14.28
CA PRO A 20 33.69 -24.92 14.07
C PRO A 20 34.37 -24.68 12.70
N ARG A 21 35.18 -25.64 12.25
CA ARG A 21 35.85 -25.67 10.94
C ARG A 21 36.13 -27.11 10.51
N PHE A 22 36.28 -27.36 9.22
CA PHE A 22 36.64 -28.67 8.67
C PHE A 22 37.43 -28.51 7.37
N CYS A 23 38.25 -29.50 7.00
CA CYS A 23 39.00 -29.49 5.74
C CYS A 23 38.43 -30.48 4.71
N ARG A 24 38.89 -30.36 3.47
CA ARG A 24 38.37 -31.17 2.36
C ARG A 24 38.70 -32.66 2.50
N SER A 25 39.83 -33.00 3.10
CA SER A 25 40.27 -34.39 3.34
C SER A 25 39.39 -35.10 4.38
N GLU A 26 38.81 -34.36 5.33
CA GLU A 26 37.94 -34.91 6.39
C GLU A 26 36.51 -35.21 5.93
N LEU A 27 36.08 -34.69 4.77
CA LEU A 27 34.69 -34.80 4.31
C LEU A 27 34.21 -36.24 4.14
N ALA A 28 35.10 -37.16 3.75
CA ALA A 28 34.77 -38.57 3.57
C ALA A 28 34.52 -39.30 4.89
N ASP A 29 35.20 -38.87 5.96
CA ASP A 29 35.08 -39.49 7.29
C ASP A 29 33.91 -38.88 8.10
N LEU A 30 33.55 -37.63 7.82
CA LEU A 30 32.51 -36.88 8.53
C LEU A 30 31.09 -37.10 7.96
N VAL A 31 30.99 -37.52 6.69
CA VAL A 31 29.72 -37.69 5.98
C VAL A 31 29.77 -39.00 5.16
N ASP A 32 29.18 -40.07 5.70
CA ASP A 32 29.25 -41.42 5.10
C ASP A 32 27.98 -41.79 4.29
N GLU A 33 26.89 -41.05 4.45
CA GLU A 33 25.58 -41.45 3.89
C GLU A 33 25.37 -41.04 2.42
N GLU A 34 26.25 -40.23 1.83
CA GLU A 34 26.06 -39.66 0.48
C GLU A 34 27.27 -39.82 -0.44
N PRO A 35 27.08 -39.91 -1.78
CA PRO A 35 28.20 -40.02 -2.71
C PRO A 35 29.17 -38.83 -2.62
N ALA A 36 30.48 -39.08 -2.64
CA ALA A 36 31.54 -38.05 -2.54
C ALA A 36 31.38 -36.86 -3.52
N GLY A 37 30.89 -37.13 -4.74
CA GLY A 37 30.58 -36.09 -5.72
C GLY A 37 29.43 -35.16 -5.32
N PHE A 38 28.42 -35.68 -4.61
CA PHE A 38 27.31 -34.90 -4.07
C PHE A 38 27.75 -34.07 -2.85
N ILE A 39 28.55 -34.64 -1.95
CA ILE A 39 29.14 -33.96 -0.79
C ILE A 39 29.96 -32.75 -1.26
N THR A 40 30.94 -32.99 -2.15
CA THR A 40 31.81 -31.94 -2.68
C THR A 40 31.02 -30.83 -3.38
N LYS A 41 30.01 -31.20 -4.17
CA LYS A 41 29.14 -30.23 -4.85
C LYS A 41 28.37 -29.38 -3.85
N THR A 42 27.80 -29.99 -2.81
CA THR A 42 26.99 -29.30 -1.81
C THR A 42 27.83 -28.29 -1.04
N VAL A 43 29.01 -28.68 -0.55
CA VAL A 43 29.94 -27.77 0.14
C VAL A 43 30.32 -26.58 -0.75
N ASN A 44 30.64 -26.82 -2.02
CA ASN A 44 30.95 -25.73 -2.97
C ASN A 44 29.76 -24.78 -3.21
N GLU A 45 28.52 -25.30 -3.24
CA GLU A 45 27.32 -24.46 -3.36
C GLU A 45 27.08 -23.60 -2.10
N VAL A 46 27.39 -24.12 -0.92
CA VAL A 46 27.30 -23.40 0.37
C VAL A 46 28.38 -22.30 0.44
N VAL A 47 29.61 -22.58 0.01
CA VAL A 47 30.68 -21.58 -0.14
C VAL A 47 30.27 -20.47 -1.11
N LYS A 48 29.74 -20.84 -2.28
CA LYS A 48 29.27 -19.86 -3.27
C LYS A 48 28.12 -18.98 -2.75
N ALA A 49 27.31 -19.52 -1.83
CA ALA A 49 26.22 -18.77 -1.19
C ALA A 49 26.69 -17.85 -0.06
N GLY A 50 27.99 -17.85 0.28
CA GLY A 50 28.56 -17.03 1.34
C GLY A 50 28.16 -17.50 2.75
N VAL A 51 27.84 -18.79 2.90
CA VAL A 51 27.54 -19.40 4.21
C VAL A 51 28.77 -20.07 4.83
N LEU A 52 29.67 -20.54 3.96
CA LEU A 52 31.01 -20.99 4.32
C LEU A 52 32.05 -20.09 3.66
N GLU A 53 33.09 -19.76 4.41
CA GLU A 53 34.29 -19.12 3.90
C GLU A 53 35.40 -20.15 3.70
N THR A 54 36.33 -19.82 2.81
CA THR A 54 37.47 -20.69 2.49
C THR A 54 38.74 -20.03 3.03
N VAL A 55 39.37 -20.68 4.01
CA VAL A 55 40.61 -20.23 4.64
C VAL A 55 41.74 -21.16 4.21
N ARG A 56 42.90 -20.59 3.86
CA ARG A 56 44.12 -21.37 3.56
C ARG A 56 45.09 -21.27 4.73
N GLU A 57 45.39 -22.41 5.33
CA GLU A 57 46.32 -22.54 6.46
C GLU A 57 47.24 -23.74 6.17
N ASP A 58 48.56 -23.56 6.32
CA ASP A 58 49.58 -24.61 6.10
C ASP A 58 49.50 -25.39 4.77
N GLY A 59 48.99 -24.76 3.72
CA GLY A 59 48.83 -25.36 2.38
C GLY A 59 47.56 -26.19 2.21
N GLU A 60 46.74 -26.34 3.25
CA GLU A 60 45.44 -26.97 3.22
C GLU A 60 44.29 -25.95 3.11
N ILE A 61 43.14 -26.42 2.62
CA ILE A 61 41.93 -25.62 2.50
C ILE A 61 40.97 -26.02 3.62
N HIS A 62 40.68 -25.05 4.49
CA HIS A 62 39.68 -25.15 5.54
C HIS A 62 38.41 -24.39 5.14
N PHE A 63 37.28 -24.93 5.57
CA PHE A 63 35.98 -24.30 5.49
C PHE A 63 35.55 -23.85 6.88
N GLU A 64 35.19 -22.58 7.00
CA GLU A 64 34.72 -21.99 8.26
C GLU A 64 33.32 -21.41 8.06
N TRP A 65 32.44 -21.57 9.05
CA TRP A 65 31.11 -20.99 9.01
C TRP A 65 31.18 -19.48 9.20
N THR A 66 30.46 -18.74 8.35
CA THR A 66 30.31 -17.29 8.54
C THR A 66 29.60 -16.99 9.86
N HIS A 67 29.73 -15.75 10.37
CA HIS A 67 29.16 -15.36 11.67
C HIS A 67 27.69 -15.81 11.88
N GLY A 68 27.45 -16.52 12.98
CA GLY A 68 26.13 -17.02 13.37
C GLY A 68 26.19 -18.44 13.92
N ASP A 69 25.01 -19.02 14.19
CA ASP A 69 24.88 -20.44 14.50
C ASP A 69 24.94 -21.27 13.20
N PRO A 70 25.92 -22.19 13.04
CA PRO A 70 26.05 -23.03 11.86
C PRO A 70 24.78 -23.82 11.51
N LEU A 71 24.05 -24.34 12.51
CA LEU A 71 22.81 -25.10 12.25
C LEU A 71 21.73 -24.19 11.66
N GLN A 72 21.59 -22.99 12.20
CA GLN A 72 20.65 -22.00 11.70
C GLN A 72 21.00 -21.54 10.27
N LEU A 73 22.29 -21.33 9.99
CA LEU A 73 22.77 -20.98 8.65
C LEU A 73 22.51 -22.09 7.63
N VAL A 74 22.73 -23.35 8.03
CA VAL A 74 22.42 -24.52 7.21
C VAL A 74 20.93 -24.61 6.92
N ASP A 75 20.06 -24.48 7.93
CA ASP A 75 18.61 -24.54 7.74
C ASP A 75 18.13 -23.44 6.78
N GLN A 76 18.60 -22.20 6.95
CA GLN A 76 18.27 -21.10 6.04
C GLN A 76 18.75 -21.35 4.61
N TRP A 77 19.95 -21.92 4.43
CA TRP A 77 20.48 -22.24 3.11
C TRP A 77 19.69 -23.38 2.46
N ILE A 78 19.39 -24.44 3.20
CA ILE A 78 18.60 -25.59 2.74
C ILE A 78 17.20 -25.11 2.34
N ASP A 79 16.57 -24.28 3.16
CA ASP A 79 15.27 -23.67 2.87
C ASP A 79 15.34 -22.88 1.57
N ARG A 80 16.30 -21.96 1.41
CA ARG A 80 16.49 -21.21 0.15
C ARG A 80 16.75 -22.14 -1.05
N ARG A 81 17.45 -23.25 -0.85
CA ARG A 81 17.84 -24.17 -1.93
C ARG A 81 16.71 -25.07 -2.40
N ILE A 82 15.85 -25.48 -1.47
CA ILE A 82 14.68 -26.32 -1.73
C ILE A 82 13.51 -25.47 -2.22
N HIS A 83 13.36 -24.29 -1.63
CA HIS A 83 12.21 -23.41 -1.84
C HIS A 83 12.43 -22.28 -2.85
N GLY A 84 13.60 -22.27 -3.51
CA GLY A 84 14.16 -21.14 -4.26
C GLY A 84 13.12 -20.27 -4.95
N ASP A 85 12.93 -19.04 -4.46
CA ASP A 85 12.06 -17.98 -4.98
C ASP A 85 10.69 -18.43 -5.54
N GLN A 86 10.14 -19.56 -5.10
CA GLN A 86 8.84 -20.02 -5.56
C GLN A 86 7.76 -19.56 -4.58
N VAL A 87 6.93 -18.64 -5.07
CA VAL A 87 5.77 -18.03 -4.37
C VAL A 87 4.82 -19.06 -3.71
N LYS A 88 4.86 -20.33 -4.15
CA LYS A 88 4.03 -21.42 -3.62
C LYS A 88 4.39 -21.91 -2.22
N GLU A 89 5.47 -21.42 -1.60
CA GLU A 89 5.90 -21.88 -0.28
C GLU A 89 5.87 -20.80 0.81
N LYS A 90 5.44 -19.57 0.47
CA LYS A 90 4.96 -18.63 1.49
C LYS A 90 3.66 -19.17 2.12
N PRO A 91 3.42 -18.94 3.43
CA PRO A 91 2.14 -19.20 4.05
C PRO A 91 1.02 -18.65 3.16
N GLU A 92 -0.06 -19.40 2.97
CA GLU A 92 -1.17 -18.99 2.09
C GLU A 92 -1.66 -17.57 2.40
N GLN A 93 -1.58 -17.18 3.67
CA GLN A 93 -1.92 -15.87 4.22
C GLN A 93 -1.03 -14.70 3.75
N GLU A 94 0.15 -14.99 3.21
CA GLU A 94 1.12 -13.99 2.72
C GLU A 94 1.17 -13.90 1.19
N ARG A 95 0.46 -14.80 0.50
CA ARG A 95 0.46 -14.81 -0.96
C ARG A 95 -0.45 -13.70 -1.48
N PRO A 96 -0.01 -12.93 -2.49
CA PRO A 96 -0.76 -11.76 -2.95
C PRO A 96 -2.21 -12.04 -3.38
N ARG A 97 -2.50 -13.17 -4.05
CA ARG A 97 -3.86 -13.45 -4.53
C ARG A 97 -4.81 -13.81 -3.39
N GLU A 98 -4.33 -14.58 -2.45
CA GLU A 98 -5.05 -15.04 -1.28
C GLU A 98 -5.29 -13.86 -0.33
N ARG A 99 -4.31 -12.96 -0.18
CA ARG A 99 -4.49 -11.65 0.48
C ARG A 99 -5.53 -10.79 -0.25
N LEU A 100 -5.48 -10.70 -1.58
CA LEU A 100 -6.47 -9.95 -2.35
C LEU A 100 -7.90 -10.47 -2.11
N MET A 101 -8.09 -11.79 -2.10
CA MET A 101 -9.39 -12.41 -1.83
C MET A 101 -9.87 -12.19 -0.39
N ARG A 102 -8.97 -12.21 0.59
CA ARG A 102 -9.31 -12.10 2.02
C ARG A 102 -9.46 -10.66 2.50
N LEU A 103 -8.58 -9.76 2.09
CA LEU A 103 -8.42 -8.40 2.63
C LEU A 103 -8.86 -7.30 1.65
N GLY A 104 -9.14 -7.66 0.39
CA GLY A 104 -9.49 -6.72 -0.66
C GLY A 104 -8.29 -5.94 -1.23
N ALA A 105 -8.48 -5.34 -2.41
CA ALA A 105 -7.40 -4.69 -3.16
C ALA A 105 -6.77 -3.50 -2.43
N ALA A 106 -7.56 -2.74 -1.66
CA ALA A 106 -7.09 -1.56 -0.94
C ALA A 106 -6.07 -1.86 0.18
N SER A 107 -6.02 -3.12 0.65
CA SER A 107 -5.12 -3.56 1.71
C SER A 107 -3.77 -4.08 1.19
N LEU A 108 -3.58 -4.11 -0.14
CA LEU A 108 -2.36 -4.60 -0.79
C LEU A 108 -1.48 -3.43 -1.19
N SER A 109 -0.16 -3.62 -1.10
CA SER A 109 0.82 -2.72 -1.68
C SER A 109 0.85 -2.83 -3.22
N ASP A 110 1.37 -1.80 -3.88
CA ASP A 110 1.55 -1.80 -5.33
C ASP A 110 2.41 -2.98 -5.81
N SER A 111 3.45 -3.33 -5.04
CA SER A 111 4.29 -4.49 -5.32
C SER A 111 3.50 -5.80 -5.35
N GLU A 112 2.52 -5.96 -4.47
CA GLU A 112 1.64 -7.13 -4.41
C GLU A 112 0.65 -7.13 -5.59
N LEU A 113 0.04 -5.98 -5.89
CA LEU A 113 -0.85 -5.83 -7.04
C LEU A 113 -0.13 -6.14 -8.36
N LEU A 114 1.08 -5.62 -8.54
CA LEU A 114 1.93 -5.92 -9.70
C LEU A 114 2.33 -7.39 -9.73
N ALA A 115 2.68 -8.00 -8.60
CA ALA A 115 3.00 -9.43 -8.54
C ALA A 115 1.81 -10.32 -8.97
N ILE A 116 0.57 -9.92 -8.63
CA ILE A 116 -0.66 -10.62 -9.06
C ILE A 116 -0.80 -10.56 -10.58
N LEU A 117 -0.55 -9.40 -11.18
CA LEU A 117 -0.60 -9.18 -12.63
C LEU A 117 0.55 -9.90 -13.36
N ILE A 118 1.75 -9.98 -12.76
CA ILE A 118 2.86 -10.76 -13.31
C ILE A 118 2.52 -12.26 -13.33
N ARG A 119 1.77 -12.72 -12.33
CA ARG A 119 1.15 -14.04 -12.21
C ARG A 119 2.09 -15.22 -12.09
N VAL A 120 3.14 -15.33 -12.89
CA VAL A 120 4.16 -16.38 -12.84
C VAL A 120 5.54 -15.74 -12.99
N GLY A 121 6.51 -16.19 -12.20
CA GLY A 121 7.90 -15.82 -12.39
C GLY A 121 8.53 -16.50 -13.61
N VAL A 122 9.80 -16.20 -13.84
CA VAL A 122 10.65 -16.89 -14.81
C VAL A 122 11.76 -17.62 -14.07
N VAL A 123 12.55 -18.42 -14.80
CA VAL A 123 13.74 -19.04 -14.21
C VAL A 123 14.66 -17.95 -13.69
N GLY A 124 14.93 -17.96 -12.38
CA GLY A 124 15.79 -17.00 -11.70
C GLY A 124 15.08 -15.74 -11.16
N GLU A 125 13.78 -15.55 -11.37
CA GLU A 125 13.05 -14.43 -10.76
C GLU A 125 11.56 -14.70 -10.54
N SER A 126 11.09 -14.53 -9.31
CA SER A 126 9.68 -14.72 -8.94
C SER A 126 8.78 -13.57 -9.40
N ALA A 127 7.47 -13.82 -9.50
CA ALA A 127 6.49 -12.76 -9.75
C ALA A 127 6.47 -11.70 -8.64
N VAL A 128 6.72 -12.10 -7.39
CA VAL A 128 6.79 -11.19 -6.24
C VAL A 128 8.01 -10.27 -6.36
N THR A 129 9.16 -10.84 -6.68
CA THR A 129 10.40 -10.08 -6.90
C THR A 129 10.25 -9.10 -8.06
N GLY A 130 9.65 -9.54 -9.17
CA GLY A 130 9.35 -8.66 -10.30
C GLY A 130 8.38 -7.52 -9.93
N GLY A 131 7.36 -7.81 -9.11
CA GLY A 131 6.42 -6.81 -8.61
C GLY A 131 7.10 -5.75 -7.75
N VAL A 132 8.00 -6.16 -6.85
CA VAL A 132 8.82 -5.23 -6.02
C VAL A 132 9.73 -4.37 -6.89
N LYS A 133 10.43 -4.95 -7.88
CA LYS A 133 11.32 -4.18 -8.76
C LYS A 133 10.58 -3.12 -9.57
N LEU A 134 9.40 -3.45 -10.10
CA LEU A 134 8.57 -2.48 -10.81
C LEU A 134 8.03 -1.41 -9.86
N ALA A 135 7.47 -1.80 -8.72
CA ALA A 135 6.97 -0.85 -7.72
C ALA A 135 8.06 0.13 -7.29
N ASN A 136 9.29 -0.35 -7.04
CA ASN A 136 10.40 0.53 -6.68
C ASN A 136 10.85 1.43 -7.85
N ARG A 137 10.80 0.95 -9.09
CA ARG A 137 11.21 1.72 -10.26
C ARG A 137 10.26 2.88 -10.58
N PHE A 138 8.97 2.65 -10.39
CA PHE A 138 7.90 3.57 -10.76
C PHE A 138 7.32 4.34 -9.58
N ALA A 139 7.46 3.83 -8.34
CA ALA A 139 6.96 4.45 -7.11
C ALA A 139 5.53 5.00 -7.29
N ASP A 140 5.31 6.29 -7.02
CA ASP A 140 4.02 6.96 -7.12
C ASP A 140 3.57 7.25 -8.57
N GLU A 141 4.38 6.88 -9.57
CA GLU A 141 4.20 7.14 -11.01
C GLU A 141 3.88 5.84 -11.79
N LEU A 142 3.06 4.96 -11.20
CA LEU A 142 2.67 3.68 -11.83
C LEU A 142 2.00 3.83 -13.20
N ASP A 143 1.36 4.98 -13.48
CA ASP A 143 0.74 5.25 -14.77
C ASP A 143 1.77 5.36 -15.91
N LEU A 144 3.02 5.72 -15.60
CA LEU A 144 4.10 5.84 -16.58
C LEU A 144 4.53 4.50 -17.17
N ILE A 145 4.18 3.36 -16.55
CA ILE A 145 4.47 2.02 -17.08
C ILE A 145 3.95 1.88 -18.53
N ARG A 146 2.84 2.56 -18.86
CA ARG A 146 2.24 2.53 -20.21
C ARG A 146 3.13 3.11 -21.31
N ASN A 147 4.13 3.91 -20.94
CA ASN A 147 5.05 4.56 -21.86
C ASN A 147 6.25 3.66 -22.21
N TYR A 148 6.39 2.51 -21.53
CA TYR A 148 7.50 1.60 -21.74
C TYR A 148 7.07 0.38 -22.57
N GLY A 149 7.88 0.04 -23.56
CA GLY A 149 7.73 -1.18 -24.32
C GLY A 149 8.13 -2.43 -23.51
N LEU A 150 7.67 -3.59 -23.95
CA LEU A 150 8.04 -4.88 -23.35
C LEU A 150 9.58 -5.08 -23.20
N PRO A 151 10.43 -4.76 -24.20
CA PRO A 151 11.87 -4.89 -24.04
C PRO A 151 12.44 -4.01 -22.92
N GLU A 152 11.93 -2.78 -22.78
CA GLU A 152 12.39 -1.83 -21.76
C GLU A 152 11.98 -2.28 -20.37
N LEU A 153 10.73 -2.73 -20.19
CA LEU A 153 10.28 -3.28 -18.90
C LEU A 153 11.05 -4.53 -18.48
N ARG A 154 11.51 -5.33 -19.46
CA ARG A 154 12.37 -6.49 -19.20
C ARG A 154 13.77 -6.13 -18.71
N THR A 155 14.25 -4.91 -18.96
CA THR A 155 15.51 -4.44 -18.37
C THR A 155 15.39 -4.23 -16.86
N ILE A 156 14.18 -3.93 -16.37
CA ILE A 156 13.88 -3.77 -14.94
C ILE A 156 13.67 -5.14 -14.30
N THR A 157 12.82 -5.96 -14.90
CA THR A 157 12.55 -7.32 -14.42
C THR A 157 12.32 -8.31 -15.57
N PRO A 158 13.10 -9.41 -15.65
CA PRO A 158 12.86 -10.47 -16.63
C PRO A 158 11.54 -11.23 -16.39
N ALA A 159 10.88 -11.05 -15.24
CA ALA A 159 9.60 -11.68 -14.93
C ALA A 159 8.43 -11.11 -15.77
N ILE A 160 8.60 -9.97 -16.44
CA ILE A 160 7.63 -9.48 -17.42
C ILE A 160 7.65 -10.40 -18.66
N THR A 161 6.58 -11.17 -18.83
CA THR A 161 6.28 -11.93 -20.03
C THR A 161 5.36 -11.12 -20.95
N LYS A 162 5.17 -11.57 -22.19
CA LYS A 162 4.18 -10.95 -23.09
C LYS A 162 2.77 -10.96 -22.47
N ALA A 163 2.42 -12.03 -21.75
CA ALA A 163 1.13 -12.15 -21.09
C ALA A 163 0.97 -11.12 -19.96
N SER A 164 1.95 -11.04 -19.04
CA SER A 164 1.88 -10.09 -17.92
C SER A 164 1.99 -8.64 -18.37
N TYR A 165 2.75 -8.36 -19.42
CA TYR A 165 2.77 -7.04 -20.06
C TYR A 165 1.38 -6.60 -20.52
N CYS A 166 0.69 -7.45 -21.29
CA CYS A 166 -0.68 -7.15 -21.71
C CYS A 166 -1.64 -7.00 -20.52
N GLN A 167 -1.49 -7.82 -19.47
CA GLN A 167 -2.31 -7.74 -18.26
C GLN A 167 -2.13 -6.41 -17.52
N ILE A 168 -0.89 -5.94 -17.39
CA ILE A 168 -0.59 -4.66 -16.74
C ILE A 168 -1.19 -3.49 -17.52
N LEU A 169 -0.98 -3.45 -18.85
CA LEU A 169 -1.55 -2.40 -19.68
C LEU A 169 -3.09 -2.40 -19.65
N ALA A 170 -3.71 -3.58 -19.68
CA ALA A 170 -5.15 -3.70 -19.58
C ALA A 170 -5.67 -3.22 -18.21
N ALA A 171 -4.98 -3.57 -17.12
CA ALA A 171 -5.35 -3.13 -15.77
C ALA A 171 -5.29 -1.60 -15.63
N LEU A 172 -4.22 -0.97 -16.11
CA LEU A 172 -4.06 0.49 -16.07
C LEU A 172 -5.14 1.21 -16.90
N GLU A 173 -5.42 0.72 -18.11
CA GLU A 173 -6.44 1.31 -18.97
C GLU A 173 -7.86 1.11 -18.41
N LEU A 174 -8.16 -0.05 -17.83
CA LEU A 174 -9.44 -0.29 -17.13
C LEU A 174 -9.57 0.63 -15.90
N GLY A 175 -8.51 0.81 -15.12
CA GLY A 175 -8.47 1.75 -14.00
C GLY A 175 -8.81 3.18 -14.46
N LYS A 176 -8.13 3.66 -15.51
CA LYS A 176 -8.39 4.96 -16.12
C LYS A 176 -9.87 5.10 -16.54
N ARG A 177 -10.40 4.14 -17.30
CA ARG A 177 -11.79 4.17 -17.78
C ARG A 177 -12.80 4.09 -16.64
N ALA A 178 -12.52 3.33 -15.59
CA ALA A 178 -13.37 3.26 -14.41
C ALA A 178 -13.43 4.62 -13.70
N THR A 179 -12.30 5.30 -13.54
CA THR A 179 -12.25 6.66 -12.99
C THR A 179 -12.99 7.66 -13.88
N GLU A 180 -12.79 7.60 -15.20
CA GLU A 180 -13.51 8.45 -16.15
C GLU A 180 -15.01 8.19 -16.12
N ALA A 181 -15.45 6.92 -16.09
CA ALA A 181 -16.84 6.55 -15.99
C ALA A 181 -17.45 6.99 -14.65
N ALA A 182 -16.71 6.91 -13.55
CA ALA A 182 -17.14 7.43 -12.26
C ALA A 182 -17.32 8.95 -12.28
N ARG A 183 -16.46 9.69 -13.00
CA ARG A 183 -16.58 11.14 -13.22
C ARG A 183 -17.71 11.50 -14.21
N ALA A 184 -17.95 10.65 -15.20
CA ALA A 184 -18.94 10.85 -16.26
C ALA A 184 -20.35 10.39 -15.88
N ARG A 185 -20.50 9.59 -14.81
CA ARG A 185 -21.80 9.47 -14.15
C ARG A 185 -22.24 10.88 -13.79
N PRO A 186 -23.42 11.34 -14.26
CA PRO A 186 -23.99 12.54 -13.72
C PRO A 186 -24.11 12.30 -12.22
N VAL A 187 -23.29 12.99 -11.43
CA VAL A 187 -23.76 13.39 -10.13
C VAL A 187 -24.97 14.24 -10.49
N GLU A 188 -26.19 13.75 -10.24
CA GLU A 188 -27.31 14.66 -10.16
C GLU A 188 -26.84 15.74 -9.21
N VAL A 189 -26.53 16.92 -9.74
CA VAL A 189 -26.12 18.05 -8.92
C VAL A 189 -27.42 18.50 -8.28
N THR A 190 -27.81 17.76 -7.24
CA THR A 190 -29.00 18.02 -6.45
C THR A 190 -28.79 19.39 -5.89
N LYS A 191 -29.70 20.27 -6.26
CA LYS A 191 -29.76 21.60 -5.69
C LYS A 191 -29.83 21.43 -4.17
N ILE A 192 -28.98 22.09 -3.41
CA ILE A 192 -29.06 22.03 -1.95
C ILE A 192 -30.11 23.04 -1.50
N THR A 193 -31.35 22.59 -1.35
CA THR A 193 -32.49 23.44 -0.92
C THR A 193 -33.04 23.08 0.44
N SER A 194 -32.63 21.96 1.01
CA SER A 194 -33.06 21.47 2.31
C SER A 194 -31.91 20.89 3.11
N THR A 195 -32.09 20.81 4.42
CA THR A 195 -31.14 20.17 5.35
C THR A 195 -30.91 18.70 5.00
N ILE A 196 -31.94 18.00 4.53
CA ILE A 196 -31.84 16.60 4.10
C ILE A 196 -30.90 16.48 2.90
N GLU A 197 -31.07 17.33 1.88
CA GLU A 197 -30.19 17.35 0.70
C GLU A 197 -28.76 17.74 1.07
N ALA A 198 -28.58 18.70 1.98
CA ALA A 198 -27.26 19.11 2.46
C ALA A 198 -26.55 17.95 3.17
N THR A 199 -27.26 17.28 4.07
CA THR A 199 -26.77 16.13 4.84
C THR A 199 -26.42 14.95 3.92
N GLN A 200 -27.29 14.61 2.97
CA GLN A 200 -27.04 13.53 2.00
C GLN A 200 -25.85 13.84 1.09
N TYR A 201 -25.78 15.06 0.56
CA TYR A 201 -24.66 15.52 -0.23
C TYR A 201 -23.35 15.40 0.56
N CYS A 202 -23.33 15.87 1.81
CA CYS A 202 -22.14 15.81 2.64
C CYS A 202 -21.74 14.37 2.98
N ALA A 203 -22.69 13.52 3.36
CA ALA A 203 -22.43 12.11 3.66
C ALA A 203 -21.76 11.40 2.47
N GLN A 204 -22.21 11.68 1.24
CA GLN A 204 -21.61 11.10 0.04
C GLN A 204 -20.26 11.75 -0.30
N LYS A 205 -20.19 13.08 -0.30
CA LYS A 205 -19.02 13.85 -0.75
C LYS A 205 -17.83 13.70 0.18
N PHE A 206 -18.09 13.57 1.48
CA PHE A 206 -17.09 13.53 2.55
C PHE A 206 -17.04 12.17 3.26
N ALA A 207 -17.53 11.09 2.63
CA ALA A 207 -17.49 9.73 3.19
C ALA A 207 -16.08 9.29 3.63
N TYR A 208 -15.04 9.81 2.97
CA TYR A 208 -13.64 9.54 3.31
C TYR A 208 -13.21 10.14 4.66
N LEU A 209 -13.95 11.12 5.20
CA LEU A 209 -13.67 11.74 6.50
C LEU A 209 -14.26 10.98 7.69
N SER A 210 -15.09 9.97 7.45
CA SER A 210 -15.79 9.18 8.48
C SER A 210 -14.95 8.08 9.12
N GLY A 211 -13.64 8.00 8.83
CA GLY A 211 -12.73 6.96 9.34
C GLY A 211 -12.00 7.31 10.65
N ASP A 212 -11.68 6.30 11.46
CA ASP A 212 -11.17 6.42 12.84
C ASP A 212 -9.78 7.08 12.98
N ALA A 213 -9.01 7.14 11.89
CA ALA A 213 -7.66 7.71 11.86
C ALA A 213 -7.59 9.07 11.13
N VAL A 214 -8.75 9.63 10.74
CA VAL A 214 -8.80 10.90 10.04
C VAL A 214 -8.70 12.04 11.07
N GLN A 215 -7.80 12.98 10.83
CA GLN A 215 -7.75 14.21 11.62
C GLN A 215 -9.06 14.99 11.44
N GLU A 216 -9.43 15.80 12.42
CA GLU A 216 -10.54 16.73 12.23
C GLU A 216 -10.19 17.72 11.12
N GLU A 217 -11.10 17.94 10.18
CA GLU A 217 -10.93 18.84 9.05
C GLU A 217 -12.15 19.75 8.92
N PHE A 218 -11.92 21.05 8.74
CA PHE A 218 -12.99 21.99 8.41
C PHE A 218 -12.95 22.29 6.91
N HIS A 219 -14.10 22.14 6.26
CA HIS A 219 -14.32 22.32 4.84
C HIS A 219 -15.45 23.30 4.59
N ILE A 220 -15.44 23.88 3.39
CA ILE A 220 -16.62 24.52 2.82
C ILE A 220 -16.96 23.94 1.45
N VAL A 221 -18.24 23.95 1.13
CA VAL A 221 -18.75 23.75 -0.22
C VAL A 221 -19.28 25.10 -0.70
N THR A 222 -18.69 25.60 -1.78
CA THR A 222 -19.15 26.83 -2.44
C THR A 222 -20.34 26.52 -3.34
N LEU A 223 -21.34 27.38 -3.35
CA LEU A 223 -22.61 27.17 -4.05
C LEU A 223 -22.90 28.34 -4.99
N ASP A 224 -23.47 28.04 -6.17
CA ASP A 224 -23.93 29.06 -7.11
C ASP A 224 -25.25 29.73 -6.67
N THR A 225 -25.74 30.70 -7.45
CA THR A 225 -27.01 31.40 -7.18
C THR A 225 -28.25 30.50 -7.21
N LYS A 226 -28.11 29.29 -7.76
CA LYS A 226 -29.13 28.25 -7.74
C LYS A 226 -28.85 27.22 -6.66
N HIS A 227 -27.92 27.45 -5.72
CA HIS A 227 -27.50 26.51 -4.67
C HIS A 227 -26.96 25.17 -5.19
N LYS A 228 -26.32 25.18 -6.36
CA LYS A 228 -25.58 24.02 -6.86
C LYS A 228 -24.13 24.07 -6.38
N PRO A 229 -23.56 22.96 -5.89
CA PRO A 229 -22.14 22.86 -5.58
C PRO A 229 -21.23 23.26 -6.74
N ILE A 230 -20.32 24.20 -6.48
CA ILE A 230 -19.26 24.65 -7.40
C ILE A 230 -17.97 23.88 -7.11
N ARG A 231 -17.39 24.07 -5.90
CA ARG A 231 -16.17 23.41 -5.44
C ARG A 231 -16.18 23.20 -3.92
N THR A 232 -15.37 22.25 -3.48
CA THR A 232 -15.06 22.02 -2.06
C THR A 232 -13.66 22.56 -1.75
N HIS A 233 -13.51 23.22 -0.60
CA HIS A 233 -12.21 23.70 -0.11
C HIS A 233 -12.01 23.24 1.33
N ARG A 234 -10.83 22.67 1.59
CA ARG A 234 -10.37 22.41 2.95
C ARG A 234 -9.75 23.68 3.52
N ILE A 235 -10.27 24.13 4.65
CA ILE A 235 -9.85 25.36 5.33
C ILE A 235 -8.82 25.03 6.41
N THR A 236 -9.07 24.00 7.23
CA THR A 236 -8.17 23.60 8.32
C THR A 236 -8.04 22.07 8.40
N VAL A 237 -6.95 21.62 9.03
CA VAL A 237 -6.69 20.24 9.43
C VAL A 237 -6.17 20.27 10.87
N GLY A 238 -6.69 19.40 11.73
CA GLY A 238 -6.47 19.40 13.18
C GLY A 238 -7.69 19.88 13.95
N THR A 239 -7.56 19.95 15.28
CA THR A 239 -8.66 20.33 16.19
C THR A 239 -9.32 21.64 15.81
N LEU A 240 -10.66 21.69 15.89
CA LEU A 240 -11.48 22.88 15.65
C LEU A 240 -11.27 23.94 16.76
N ASP A 241 -10.12 24.60 16.75
CA ASP A 241 -9.95 25.83 17.53
C ASP A 241 -10.52 27.01 16.75
N SER A 242 -11.33 27.83 17.43
CA SER A 242 -11.87 29.11 16.94
C SER A 242 -10.82 30.08 16.36
N SER A 243 -9.55 29.89 16.71
CA SER A 243 -8.40 30.61 16.15
C SER A 243 -8.04 30.18 14.72
N LEU A 244 -8.32 28.92 14.36
CA LEU A 244 -7.96 28.30 13.08
C LEU A 244 -9.03 28.53 12.00
N VAL A 245 -10.32 28.55 12.36
CA VAL A 245 -11.43 28.78 11.40
C VAL A 245 -11.79 30.26 11.33
N HIS A 246 -10.87 31.06 10.77
CA HIS A 246 -11.09 32.51 10.63
C HIS A 246 -11.96 32.85 9.40
N PRO A 247 -12.94 33.79 9.50
CA PRO A 247 -13.80 34.16 8.37
C PRO A 247 -13.04 34.53 7.09
N ARG A 248 -11.89 35.19 7.22
CA ARG A 248 -11.02 35.51 6.07
C ARG A 248 -10.60 34.27 5.27
N GLU A 249 -10.23 33.19 5.95
CA GLU A 249 -9.77 31.97 5.29
C GLU A 249 -10.93 31.19 4.68
N VAL A 250 -12.11 31.25 5.32
CA VAL A 250 -13.36 30.66 4.79
C VAL A 250 -13.88 31.42 3.56
N PHE A 251 -13.99 32.75 3.63
CA PHE A 251 -14.61 33.53 2.56
C PHE A 251 -13.66 33.85 1.40
N ARG A 252 -12.34 33.78 1.57
CA ARG A 252 -11.38 33.96 0.47
C ARG A 252 -11.62 33.00 -0.72
N PRO A 253 -11.70 31.67 -0.54
CA PRO A 253 -12.03 30.76 -1.64
C PRO A 253 -13.48 30.91 -2.12
N ALA A 254 -14.43 31.26 -1.24
CA ALA A 254 -15.82 31.51 -1.64
C ALA A 254 -15.94 32.71 -2.61
N ILE A 255 -15.23 33.80 -2.33
CA ILE A 255 -15.16 34.98 -3.21
C ILE A 255 -14.48 34.61 -4.53
N ARG A 256 -13.36 33.86 -4.48
CA ARG A 256 -12.64 33.41 -5.70
C ARG A 256 -13.52 32.59 -6.63
N ASP A 257 -14.40 31.77 -6.06
CA ASP A 257 -15.31 30.91 -6.81
C ASP A 257 -16.60 31.61 -7.25
N ALA A 258 -16.75 32.91 -6.95
CA ALA A 258 -17.97 33.68 -7.16
C ALA A 258 -19.21 33.01 -6.53
N ALA A 259 -19.03 32.45 -5.34
CA ALA A 259 -20.08 31.74 -4.62
C ALA A 259 -21.19 32.70 -4.16
N ALA A 260 -22.44 32.30 -4.32
CA ALA A 260 -23.59 32.99 -3.76
C ALA A 260 -23.84 32.59 -2.29
N ALA A 261 -23.46 31.36 -1.94
CA ALA A 261 -23.57 30.83 -0.59
C ALA A 261 -22.51 29.75 -0.33
N VAL A 262 -22.35 29.37 0.95
CA VAL A 262 -21.48 28.29 1.38
C VAL A 262 -22.22 27.31 2.30
N LEU A 263 -21.84 26.04 2.21
CA LEU A 263 -22.16 25.02 3.21
C LEU A 263 -20.90 24.74 4.03
N LEU A 264 -20.99 24.82 5.35
CA LEU A 264 -19.88 24.49 6.25
C LEU A 264 -19.92 22.99 6.53
N VAL A 265 -18.76 22.35 6.62
CA VAL A 265 -18.65 20.93 6.90
C VAL A 265 -17.44 20.68 7.79
N HIS A 266 -17.59 19.91 8.85
CA HIS A 266 -16.43 19.31 9.52
C HIS A 266 -16.73 17.87 9.93
N ASN A 267 -15.70 17.10 10.25
CA ASN A 267 -15.85 15.75 10.74
C ASN A 267 -15.51 15.63 12.22
N HIS A 268 -16.25 14.81 12.96
CA HIS A 268 -15.91 14.38 14.31
C HIS A 268 -15.27 12.98 14.26
N PRO A 269 -13.93 12.86 14.43
CA PRO A 269 -13.26 11.56 14.43
C PRO A 269 -13.73 10.61 15.54
N SER A 270 -14.31 11.16 16.61
CA SER A 270 -14.95 10.40 17.70
C SER A 270 -16.10 9.51 17.21
N GLY A 271 -16.71 9.86 16.08
CA GLY A 271 -17.89 9.19 15.53
C GLY A 271 -19.23 9.69 16.10
N ASP A 272 -19.22 10.63 17.05
CA ASP A 272 -20.44 11.29 17.54
C ASP A 272 -20.64 12.64 16.82
N PRO A 273 -21.70 12.82 16.01
CA PRO A 273 -21.95 14.07 15.28
C PRO A 273 -22.66 15.14 16.12
N THR A 274 -22.77 14.98 17.43
CA THR A 274 -23.38 15.99 18.32
C THR A 274 -22.52 17.26 18.33
N PRO A 275 -23.08 18.45 18.00
CA PRO A 275 -22.31 19.70 17.95
C PRO A 275 -21.80 20.11 19.32
N SER A 276 -20.55 20.59 19.35
CA SER A 276 -19.92 21.24 20.50
C SER A 276 -20.33 22.72 20.60
N ARG A 277 -19.99 23.37 21.72
CA ARG A 277 -20.22 24.82 21.86
C ARG A 277 -19.36 25.62 20.89
N GLU A 278 -18.18 25.11 20.59
CA GLU A 278 -17.21 25.67 19.66
C GLU A 278 -17.78 25.65 18.23
N ASP A 279 -18.47 24.58 17.83
CA ASP A 279 -19.14 24.49 16.52
C ASP A 279 -20.20 25.57 16.36
N HIS A 280 -21.04 25.78 17.38
CA HIS A 280 -22.03 26.85 17.38
C HIS A 280 -21.37 28.23 17.27
N ALA A 281 -20.33 28.50 18.07
CA ALA A 281 -19.63 29.78 18.06
C ALA A 281 -18.96 30.08 16.71
N VAL A 282 -18.35 29.08 16.08
CA VAL A 282 -17.76 29.19 14.73
C VAL A 282 -18.85 29.45 13.69
N THR A 283 -19.96 28.72 13.75
CA THR A 283 -21.10 28.86 12.82
C THR A 283 -21.70 30.25 12.90
N ASP A 284 -21.96 30.76 14.10
CA ASP A 284 -22.54 32.08 14.32
C ASP A 284 -21.62 33.17 13.78
N ARG A 285 -20.33 33.09 14.11
CA ARG A 285 -19.32 34.04 13.64
C ARG A 285 -19.21 34.07 12.11
N LEU A 286 -19.22 32.90 11.46
CA LEU A 286 -19.17 32.79 10.01
C LEU A 286 -20.47 33.27 9.36
N THR A 287 -21.61 33.02 10.00
CA THR A 287 -22.92 33.48 9.53
C THR A 287 -23.00 35.01 9.53
N GLU A 288 -22.56 35.66 10.61
CA GLU A 288 -22.51 37.14 10.68
C GLU A 288 -21.54 37.73 9.66
N ALA A 289 -20.35 37.14 9.50
CA ALA A 289 -19.40 37.58 8.48
C ALA A 289 -19.95 37.40 7.05
N GLY A 290 -20.62 36.27 6.78
CA GLY A 290 -21.24 35.98 5.49
C GLY A 290 -22.34 36.97 5.12
N LYS A 291 -23.16 37.40 6.11
CA LYS A 291 -24.17 38.45 5.92
C LYS A 291 -23.53 39.77 5.45
N LEU A 292 -22.41 40.18 6.05
CA LEU A 292 -21.70 41.41 5.69
C LEU A 292 -21.06 41.34 4.29
N ILE A 293 -20.50 40.18 3.93
CA ILE A 293 -19.82 39.97 2.64
C ILE A 293 -20.83 39.73 1.50
N GLY A 294 -22.07 39.34 1.82
CA GLY A 294 -23.09 38.97 0.84
C GLY A 294 -22.97 37.52 0.34
N ILE A 295 -22.33 36.64 1.13
CA ILE A 295 -22.24 35.19 0.86
C ILE A 295 -22.87 34.45 2.03
N GLY A 296 -24.09 33.94 1.84
CA GLY A 296 -24.85 33.30 2.92
C GLY A 296 -24.26 31.97 3.37
N VAL A 297 -24.35 31.67 4.67
CA VAL A 297 -24.06 30.33 5.21
C VAL A 297 -25.37 29.52 5.23
N LEU A 298 -25.47 28.51 4.36
CA LEU A 298 -26.69 27.71 4.21
C LEU A 298 -26.90 26.66 5.29
N ASP A 299 -25.84 26.07 5.81
CA ASP A 299 -25.91 25.13 6.93
C ASP A 299 -24.50 24.84 7.42
N HIS A 300 -24.40 24.15 8.55
CA HIS A 300 -23.19 23.52 9.02
C HIS A 300 -23.46 22.03 9.30
N ILE A 301 -22.81 21.17 8.53
CA ILE A 301 -22.98 19.72 8.60
C ILE A 301 -21.79 19.08 9.31
N ILE A 302 -22.05 18.36 10.40
CA ILE A 302 -21.10 17.51 11.09
C ILE A 302 -21.15 16.12 10.47
N VAL A 303 -20.02 15.64 9.95
CA VAL A 303 -19.87 14.30 9.37
C VAL A 303 -19.26 13.38 10.43
N ALA A 304 -19.96 12.29 10.76
CA ALA A 304 -19.44 11.26 11.64
C ALA A 304 -19.54 9.87 10.98
N ARG A 305 -19.16 8.82 11.72
CA ARG A 305 -19.04 7.45 11.20
C ARG A 305 -20.36 6.92 10.64
N GLU A 306 -21.44 7.06 11.39
CA GLU A 306 -22.72 6.42 11.06
C GLU A 306 -23.77 7.38 10.52
N ARG A 307 -23.67 8.68 10.85
CA ARG A 307 -24.64 9.69 10.41
C ARG A 307 -23.98 11.06 10.30
N CYS A 308 -24.62 11.93 9.55
CA CYS A 308 -24.32 13.35 9.52
C CYS A 308 -25.39 14.11 10.31
N GLN A 309 -25.02 15.22 10.95
CA GLN A 309 -25.94 16.07 11.72
C GLN A 309 -25.85 17.50 11.19
N SER A 310 -27.00 18.15 11.03
CA SER A 310 -27.06 19.58 10.75
C SER A 310 -27.18 20.36 12.06
N LEU A 311 -26.39 21.43 12.20
CA LEU A 311 -26.53 22.36 13.33
C LEU A 311 -27.85 23.15 13.29
N ARG A 312 -28.48 23.32 12.11
CA ARG A 312 -29.77 24.02 12.01
C ARG A 312 -30.95 23.25 12.61
N GLU A 313 -30.81 21.94 12.76
CA GLU A 313 -31.83 21.05 13.33
C GLU A 313 -31.58 20.72 14.81
N CYS A 314 -30.54 21.30 15.42
CA CYS A 314 -30.18 21.12 16.82
C CYS A 314 -30.70 22.23 17.74
#